data_AF-A0A449HAL4-F1
#
_entry.id   AF-A0A449HAL4-F1
#
_cell.length_a   1.000
_cell.length_b   1.000
_cell.length_c   1.000
_cell.angle_alpha   90.00
_cell.angle_beta   90.00
_cell.angle_gamma   90.00
#
_symmetry.space_group_name_H-M   'P 1'
#
loop_
_entity.id
_entity.type
_entity.pdbx_description
1 polymer ?
#
loop_
_entity_poly.entity_id
_entity_poly.type
_entity_poly.pdbx_seq_one_letter_code
_entity_poly.pdbx_strand_id
1 'polypeptide(L)'
;MSTEFDPERAGPWVRKHVLPQLPPPASPRWRSRAQIRDELYKFLIPRSSVQPELWAWVGAYDHVALCQLWGSMTDLPSLLPRYTNELRQHWEAHGRPELPPVPPDAHDALADARHNLAKFEAIEAARRR
;
A
#
# COMPACT_ATOMS: atom_id res chain seq x y z
N MET A 1 -10.93 -4.32 0.83
CA MET A 1 -10.68 -5.49 1.69
C MET A 1 -11.08 -6.72 0.92
N SER A 2 -10.25 -7.76 0.94
CA SER A 2 -10.56 -9.01 0.23
C SER A 2 -11.68 -9.77 0.94
N THR A 3 -12.66 -10.30 0.21
CA THR A 3 -13.64 -11.26 0.75
C THR A 3 -13.09 -12.68 0.85
N GLU A 4 -11.89 -12.91 0.33
CA GLU A 4 -11.29 -14.24 0.19
C GLU A 4 -10.20 -14.53 1.24
N PHE A 5 -9.98 -13.62 2.21
CA PHE A 5 -9.05 -13.93 3.30
C PHE A 5 -9.75 -14.77 4.37
N ASP A 6 -8.97 -15.62 5.03
CA ASP A 6 -9.43 -16.44 6.15
C ASP A 6 -9.03 -15.77 7.48
N PRO A 7 -9.98 -15.19 8.24
CA PRO A 7 -9.68 -14.55 9.52
C PRO A 7 -9.16 -15.55 10.57
N GLU A 8 -9.46 -16.84 10.44
CA GLU A 8 -9.04 -17.84 11.43
C GLU A 8 -7.55 -18.14 11.37
N ARG A 9 -6.93 -17.90 10.22
CA ARG A 9 -5.48 -18.00 10.03
C ARG A 9 -4.71 -16.80 10.59
N ALA A 10 -5.40 -15.75 11.05
CA ALA A 10 -4.75 -14.57 11.60
C ALA A 10 -4.08 -14.88 12.96
N GLY A 11 -2.79 -14.55 13.08
CA GLY A 11 -2.07 -14.61 14.35
C GLY A 11 -2.54 -13.56 15.37
N PRO A 12 -2.10 -13.67 16.64
CA PRO A 12 -2.58 -12.80 17.72
C PRO A 12 -2.42 -11.31 17.45
N TRP A 13 -1.32 -10.91 16.81
CA TRP A 13 -1.05 -9.51 16.49
C TRP A 13 -2.06 -8.94 15.47
N VAL A 14 -2.32 -9.68 14.38
CA VAL A 14 -3.29 -9.28 13.34
C VAL A 14 -4.70 -9.20 13.91
N ARG A 15 -5.09 -10.17 14.74
CA ARG A 15 -6.40 -10.17 15.41
C ARG A 15 -6.61 -8.97 16.32
N LYS A 16 -5.55 -8.50 16.98
CA LYS A 16 -5.60 -7.35 17.89
C LYS A 16 -5.54 -6.00 17.18
N HIS A 17 -4.73 -5.87 16.13
CA HIS A 17 -4.37 -4.57 15.56
C HIS A 17 -4.97 -4.29 14.17
N VAL A 18 -5.29 -5.31 13.39
CA VAL A 18 -5.72 -5.15 11.98
C VAL A 18 -7.20 -5.47 11.81
N LEU A 19 -7.65 -6.64 12.26
CA LEU A 19 -9.05 -7.06 12.06
C LEU A 19 -10.09 -6.06 12.63
N PRO A 20 -9.86 -5.41 13.80
CA PRO A 20 -10.80 -4.43 14.32
C PRO A 20 -10.94 -3.15 13.48
N GLN A 21 -9.95 -2.85 12.61
CA GLN A 21 -9.97 -1.67 11.74
C GLN A 21 -10.78 -1.91 10.45
N LEU A 22 -11.23 -3.15 10.20
CA LEU A 22 -11.95 -3.50 8.99
C LEU A 22 -13.37 -2.90 9.00
N PRO A 23 -13.89 -2.46 7.84
CA PRO A 23 -15.23 -1.92 7.75
C PRO A 23 -16.28 -3.01 8.05
N PRO A 24 -17.52 -2.63 8.44
CA PRO A 24 -18.61 -3.58 8.67
C PRO A 24 -18.80 -4.56 7.50
N PRO A 25 -19.22 -5.81 7.73
CA PRO A 25 -19.32 -6.83 6.67
C PRO A 25 -20.19 -6.44 5.47
N ALA A 26 -21.22 -5.62 5.67
CA ALA A 26 -22.09 -5.11 4.61
C ALA A 26 -21.47 -3.98 3.76
N SER A 27 -20.25 -3.52 4.11
CA SER A 27 -19.59 -2.42 3.41
C SER A 27 -19.22 -2.79 1.97
N PRO A 28 -19.45 -1.90 0.98
CA PRO A 28 -19.01 -2.13 -0.39
C PRO A 28 -17.48 -2.10 -0.57
N ARG A 29 -16.72 -1.83 0.50
CA ARG A 29 -15.25 -1.94 0.52
C ARG A 29 -14.77 -3.40 0.56
N TRP A 30 -15.66 -4.35 0.87
CA TRP A 30 -15.41 -5.78 0.72
C TRP A 30 -15.54 -6.17 -0.75
N ARG A 31 -14.49 -6.79 -1.30
CA ARG A 31 -14.33 -7.09 -2.73
C ARG A 31 -13.58 -8.41 -2.92
N SER A 32 -13.84 -9.11 -4.02
CA SER A 32 -13.00 -10.26 -4.41
C SER A 32 -11.59 -9.78 -4.81
N ARG A 33 -10.60 -10.68 -4.79
CA ARG A 33 -9.24 -10.40 -5.28
C ARG A 33 -9.26 -9.97 -6.75
N ALA A 34 -10.12 -10.59 -7.56
CA ALA A 34 -10.30 -10.22 -8.97
C ALA A 34 -10.82 -8.78 -9.12
N GLN A 35 -11.82 -8.38 -8.33
CA GLN A 35 -12.32 -7.00 -8.33
C GLN A 35 -11.25 -6.02 -7.86
N ILE A 36 -10.51 -6.34 -6.80
CA ILE A 36 -9.40 -5.51 -6.30
C ILE A 36 -8.33 -5.34 -7.38
N ARG A 37 -7.93 -6.43 -8.06
CA ARG A 37 -6.97 -6.41 -9.17
C ARG A 37 -7.41 -5.47 -10.28
N ASP A 38 -8.65 -5.61 -10.75
CA ASP A 38 -9.17 -4.85 -11.89
C ASP A 38 -9.33 -3.36 -11.54
N GLU A 39 -9.84 -3.05 -10.34
CA GLU A 39 -9.98 -1.68 -9.85
C GLU A 39 -8.61 -1.02 -9.60
N LEU A 40 -7.64 -1.73 -9.03
CA LEU A 40 -6.28 -1.22 -8.84
C LEU A 40 -5.57 -0.99 -10.17
N TYR A 41 -5.72 -1.89 -11.14
CA TYR A 41 -5.13 -1.69 -12.46
C TYR A 41 -5.67 -0.41 -13.11
N LYS A 42 -6.99 -0.22 -13.08
CA LYS A 42 -7.64 0.99 -13.60
C LYS A 42 -7.23 2.26 -12.85
N PHE A 43 -7.02 2.16 -11.53
CA PHE A 43 -6.58 3.28 -10.71
C PHE A 43 -5.14 3.69 -11.01
N LEU A 44 -4.22 2.73 -11.11
CA LEU A 44 -2.80 2.96 -11.35
C LEU A 44 -2.51 3.35 -12.81
N ILE A 45 -3.23 2.75 -13.76
CA ILE A 45 -3.07 2.94 -15.20
C ILE A 45 -4.40 3.41 -15.81
N PRO A 46 -4.84 4.66 -15.55
CA PRO A 46 -6.08 5.17 -16.11
C PRO A 46 -6.00 5.37 -17.63
N ARG A 47 -4.78 5.49 -18.18
CA ARG A 47 -4.45 5.62 -19.61
C ARG A 47 -3.10 4.96 -19.87
N SER A 48 -2.86 4.46 -21.09
CA SER A 48 -1.63 3.76 -21.47
C SER A 48 -0.36 4.62 -21.45
N SER A 49 -0.49 5.95 -21.47
CA SER A 49 0.63 6.88 -21.36
C SER A 49 1.10 7.12 -19.91
N VAL A 50 0.34 6.68 -18.92
CA VAL A 50 0.72 6.83 -17.51
C VAL A 50 1.71 5.74 -17.13
N GLN A 51 2.86 6.15 -16.61
CA GLN A 51 3.83 5.25 -15.98
C GLN A 51 3.82 5.57 -14.48
N PRO A 52 3.21 4.73 -13.64
CA PRO A 52 3.09 5.01 -12.22
C PRO A 52 4.42 4.72 -11.52
N GLU A 53 4.67 5.43 -10.43
CA GLU A 53 5.69 5.06 -9.46
C GLU A 53 5.02 4.47 -8.23
N LEU A 54 5.55 3.35 -7.74
CA LEU A 54 5.09 2.76 -6.50
C LEU A 54 6.04 3.18 -5.38
N TRP A 55 5.48 3.63 -4.26
CA TRP A 55 6.22 4.01 -3.06
C TRP A 55 5.56 3.37 -1.84
N ALA A 56 6.36 2.77 -0.95
CA ALA A 56 5.88 2.19 0.29
C ALA A 56 6.95 2.33 1.40
N TRP A 57 6.51 2.26 2.65
CA TRP A 57 7.41 2.30 3.82
C TRP A 57 7.67 0.88 4.32
N VAL A 58 8.90 0.39 4.15
CA VAL A 58 9.31 -1.01 4.42
C VAL A 58 8.46 -1.98 3.59
N GLY A 59 8.44 -1.73 2.27
CA GLY A 59 7.41 -2.24 1.35
C GLY A 59 7.64 -3.62 0.74
N ALA A 60 8.60 -4.41 1.23
CA ALA A 60 9.00 -5.65 0.56
C ALA A 60 7.85 -6.66 0.46
N TYR A 61 7.14 -6.91 1.56
CA TYR A 61 5.97 -7.81 1.56
C TYR A 61 4.76 -7.17 0.86
N ASP A 62 4.59 -5.85 0.95
CA ASP A 62 3.52 -5.12 0.27
C ASP A 62 3.63 -5.26 -1.25
N HIS A 63 4.85 -5.17 -1.80
CA HIS A 63 5.09 -5.35 -3.22
C HIS A 63 4.71 -6.77 -3.67
N VAL A 64 5.11 -7.79 -2.91
CA VAL A 64 4.74 -9.19 -3.20
C VAL A 64 3.21 -9.36 -3.13
N ALA A 65 2.57 -8.85 -2.08
CA ALA A 65 1.12 -8.97 -1.89
C ALA A 65 0.32 -8.28 -3.01
N LEU A 66 0.78 -7.11 -3.47
CA LEU A 66 0.24 -6.41 -4.63
C LEU A 66 0.39 -7.25 -5.90
N CYS A 67 1.60 -7.69 -6.23
CA CYS A 67 1.89 -8.42 -7.46
C CYS A 67 1.14 -9.77 -7.53
N GLN A 68 0.96 -10.44 -6.39
CA GLN A 68 0.18 -11.69 -6.30
C GLN A 68 -1.31 -11.54 -6.63
N LEU A 69 -1.83 -10.32 -6.79
CA LEU A 69 -3.18 -10.13 -7.37
C LEU A 69 -3.26 -10.55 -8.83
N TRP A 70 -2.14 -10.52 -9.57
CA TRP A 70 -2.06 -10.97 -10.96
C TRP A 70 -1.58 -12.41 -11.13
N GLY A 71 -1.09 -13.03 -10.06
CA GLY A 71 -0.58 -14.40 -10.08
C GLY A 71 0.94 -14.44 -10.00
N SER A 72 1.58 -15.04 -11.00
CA SER A 72 3.04 -15.14 -11.06
C SER A 72 3.66 -13.83 -11.55
N MET A 73 4.99 -13.70 -11.42
CA MET A 73 5.70 -12.51 -11.91
C MET A 73 5.56 -12.29 -13.41
N THR A 74 5.33 -13.35 -14.21
CA THR A 74 5.12 -13.23 -15.66
C THR A 74 3.75 -12.70 -16.03
N ASP A 75 2.78 -12.80 -15.11
CA ASP A 75 1.41 -12.34 -15.31
C ASP A 75 1.23 -10.85 -14.97
N LEU A 76 2.24 -10.23 -14.35
CA LEU A 76 2.21 -8.81 -14.00
C LEU A 76 2.21 -7.94 -15.27
N PRO A 77 1.19 -7.08 -15.48
CA PRO A 77 1.09 -6.22 -16.65
C PRO A 77 2.37 -5.43 -16.96
N SER A 78 2.74 -5.31 -18.23
CA SER A 78 3.94 -4.58 -18.70
C SER A 78 4.01 -3.13 -18.25
N LEU A 79 2.86 -2.49 -17.98
CA LEU A 79 2.79 -1.10 -17.53
C LEU A 79 2.98 -0.91 -16.02
N LEU A 80 2.92 -1.97 -15.20
CA LEU A 80 3.15 -1.85 -13.76
C LEU A 80 4.65 -1.93 -13.42
N PRO A 81 5.18 -1.11 -12.50
CA PRO A 81 6.56 -1.20 -12.04
C PRO A 81 6.90 -2.57 -11.46
N ARG A 82 8.13 -3.04 -11.70
CA ARG A 82 8.65 -4.32 -11.17
C ARG A 82 9.29 -4.17 -9.79
N TYR A 83 9.25 -2.97 -9.25
CA TYR A 83 9.79 -2.62 -7.96
C TYR A 83 8.90 -1.56 -7.31
N THR A 84 9.04 -1.42 -6.00
CA THR A 84 8.47 -0.33 -5.23
C THR A 84 9.61 0.45 -4.60
N ASN A 85 9.62 1.76 -4.80
CA ASN A 85 10.56 2.67 -4.15
C ASN A 85 10.39 2.58 -2.63
N GLU A 86 11.52 2.47 -1.92
CA GLU A 86 11.54 2.30 -0.48
C GLU A 86 11.59 3.67 0.22
N LEU A 87 10.44 4.11 0.75
CA LEU A 87 10.28 5.41 1.38
C LEU A 87 11.13 5.54 2.65
N ARG A 88 11.33 4.45 3.40
CA ARG A 88 12.21 4.47 4.57
C ARG A 88 13.66 4.74 4.17
N GLN A 89 14.11 4.12 3.08
CA GLN A 89 15.44 4.34 2.54
C GLN A 89 15.60 5.78 2.05
N HIS A 90 14.58 6.33 1.39
CA HIS A 90 14.54 7.74 0.97
C HIS A 90 14.66 8.71 2.15
N TRP A 91 13.94 8.43 3.24
CA TRP A 91 14.04 9.21 4.48
C TRP A 91 15.45 9.19 5.09
N GLU A 92 16.09 8.02 5.12
CA GLU A 92 17.45 7.89 5.64
C GLU A 92 18.48 8.59 4.74
N ALA A 93 18.33 8.48 3.42
CA ALA A 93 19.21 9.11 2.43
C ALA A 93 19.19 10.64 2.50
N HIS A 94 18.11 11.23 3.00
CA HIS A 94 17.94 12.68 3.14
C HIS A 94 18.10 13.19 4.58
N GLY A 95 18.86 12.47 5.41
CA GLY A 95 19.26 12.97 6.72
C GLY A 95 18.19 12.86 7.80
N ARG A 96 17.16 12.03 7.58
CA ARG A 96 16.10 11.73 8.55
C ARG A 96 15.35 12.97 9.05
N PRO A 97 14.79 13.80 8.15
CA PRO A 97 14.03 14.98 8.56
C PRO A 97 12.83 14.62 9.44
N GLU A 98 12.33 15.58 10.20
CA GLU A 98 11.14 15.39 11.04
C GLU A 98 9.94 14.96 10.18
N LEU A 99 9.21 13.95 10.66
CA LEU A 99 8.05 13.38 9.97
C LEU A 99 6.77 13.77 10.71
N PRO A 100 5.62 13.81 10.01
CA PRO A 100 4.32 13.93 10.66
C PRO A 100 4.11 12.86 11.73
N PRO A 101 3.32 13.12 12.78
CA PRO A 101 3.01 12.12 13.79
C PRO A 101 2.23 10.94 13.19
N VAL A 102 2.42 9.76 13.79
CA VAL A 102 1.70 8.53 13.41
C VAL A 102 0.20 8.74 13.64
N PRO A 103 -0.67 8.40 12.68
CA PRO A 103 -2.10 8.61 12.81
C PRO A 103 -2.74 7.64 13.83
N PRO A 104 -3.88 8.00 14.44
CA PRO A 104 -4.54 7.18 15.46
C PRO A 104 -5.15 5.88 14.90
N ASP A 105 -5.44 5.86 13.60
CA ASP A 105 -5.98 4.72 12.84
C ASP A 105 -4.87 3.92 12.12
N ALA A 106 -3.66 3.90 12.71
CA ALA A 106 -2.58 3.03 12.25
C ALA A 106 -3.06 1.57 12.10
N HIS A 107 -2.52 0.88 11.10
CA HIS A 107 -2.92 -0.46 10.67
C HIS A 107 -4.24 -0.53 9.89
N ASP A 108 -4.91 0.59 9.61
CA ASP A 108 -5.75 0.72 8.41
C ASP A 108 -4.85 1.06 7.21
N ALA A 109 -4.90 0.22 6.17
CA ALA A 109 -4.02 0.35 5.01
C ALA A 109 -4.19 1.67 4.23
N LEU A 110 -5.38 2.28 4.23
CA LEU A 110 -5.61 3.58 3.58
C LEU A 110 -5.06 4.73 4.43
N ALA A 111 -5.20 4.66 5.75
CA ALA A 111 -4.57 5.59 6.68
C ALA A 111 -3.04 5.55 6.55
N ASP A 112 -2.47 4.34 6.54
CA ASP A 112 -1.03 4.13 6.38
C ASP A 112 -0.53 4.64 5.01
N ALA A 113 -1.27 4.42 3.92
CA ALA A 113 -0.93 4.94 2.60
C ALA A 113 -0.94 6.47 2.53
N ARG A 114 -1.94 7.12 3.15
CA ARG A 114 -2.01 8.59 3.26
C ARG A 114 -0.85 9.13 4.10
N HIS A 115 -0.52 8.46 5.18
CA HIS A 115 0.61 8.84 6.02
C HIS A 115 1.95 8.66 5.28
N ASN A 116 2.10 7.64 4.44
CA ASN A 116 3.26 7.49 3.56
C ASN A 116 3.42 8.67 2.60
N LEU A 117 2.33 9.17 2.00
CA LEU A 117 2.39 10.37 1.16
C LEU A 117 2.84 11.59 1.98
N ALA A 118 2.26 11.81 3.17
CA ALA A 118 2.65 12.93 4.03
C ALA A 118 4.14 12.86 4.46
N LYS A 119 4.67 11.66 4.73
CA LYS A 119 6.10 11.45 4.99
C LYS A 119 6.95 11.80 3.77
N PHE A 120 6.54 11.36 2.57
CA PHE A 120 7.25 11.69 1.34
C PHE A 120 7.30 13.21 1.12
N GLU A 121 6.18 13.90 1.27
CA GLU A 121 6.10 15.37 1.13
C GLU A 121 6.99 16.09 2.15
N ALA A 122 7.04 15.62 3.40
CA ALA A 122 7.92 16.17 4.43
C ALA A 122 9.41 16.01 4.07
N ILE A 123 9.80 14.84 3.54
CA ILE A 123 11.17 14.58 3.08
C ILE A 123 11.53 15.51 1.92
N GLU A 124 10.65 15.62 0.92
CA GLU A 124 10.88 16.47 -0.25
C GLU A 124 10.93 17.96 0.12
N ALA A 125 10.12 18.40 1.08
CA ALA A 125 10.16 19.77 1.59
C ALA A 125 11.47 20.07 2.31
N ALA A 126 11.99 19.12 3.10
CA ALA A 126 13.28 19.26 3.76
C ALA A 126 14.45 19.26 2.77
N ARG A 127 14.40 18.44 1.71
CA ARG A 127 15.46 18.36 0.68
C ARG A 127 15.59 19.66 -0.15
N ARG A 128 14.51 20.41 -0.29
CA ARG A 128 14.48 21.66 -1.08
C ARG A 128 14.95 22.89 -0.30
N ARG A 129 15.15 22.76 1.01
CA ARG A 129 15.71 23.82 1.86
C ARG A 129 17.22 23.81 1.79
#